data_AF-A0A7J8X715-F1
#
_entry.id   AF-A0A7J8X715-F1
#
_cell.length_a   1.000
_cell.length_b   1.000
_cell.length_c   1.000
_cell.angle_alpha   90.00
_cell.angle_beta   90.00
_cell.angle_gamma   90.00
#
_symmetry.space_group_name_H-M   'P 1'
#
loop_
_entity.id
_entity.type
_entity.pdbx_description
1 polymer ?
#
loop_
_entity_poly.entity_id
_entity_poly.type
_entity_poly.pdbx_seq_one_letter_code
_entity_poly.pdbx_strand_id
1 'polypeptide(L)'
;MSIEDDGGLRVLAINILGKFLSNRDNNIRYVALNMLMRATTLDAQAVQRHRATILDCVKDSDASIRKRALELLYLLVNENNVKPLIKELIEYLEVSDQEFKGDLTAKICSLVEKFSSEKIWYIDQMLKVLSEAGNFVKDEVWHALIIVISNASDLHGYTVRALYRAFLTSTEQETLVRVAVWCIGEYGDMLVNNVGMLDIEDPI
;
A
#
# COMPACT_ATOMS: atom_id res chain seq x y z
N MET A 1 -12.38 -43.64 -10.40
CA MET A 1 -10.94 -43.42 -10.62
C MET A 1 -10.68 -41.94 -10.35
N SER A 2 -10.68 -41.56 -9.07
CA SER A 2 -10.29 -40.22 -8.60
C SER A 2 -8.78 -40.15 -8.64
N ILE A 3 -8.22 -39.22 -9.39
CA ILE A 3 -6.77 -38.96 -9.37
C ILE A 3 -6.51 -38.15 -8.09
N GLU A 4 -6.15 -38.83 -7.02
CA GLU A 4 -5.96 -38.30 -5.67
C GLU A 4 -4.57 -37.67 -5.42
N ASP A 5 -3.82 -37.31 -6.47
CA ASP A 5 -2.45 -36.76 -6.33
C ASP A 5 -2.24 -35.39 -7.03
N ASP A 6 -3.30 -34.59 -7.10
CA ASP A 6 -3.36 -33.30 -7.81
C ASP A 6 -2.54 -32.17 -7.15
N GLY A 7 -2.16 -32.31 -5.87
CA GLY A 7 -1.43 -31.28 -5.13
C GLY A 7 0.00 -31.07 -5.64
N GLY A 8 0.74 -32.16 -5.90
CA GLY A 8 2.13 -32.08 -6.35
C GLY A 8 2.28 -31.49 -7.76
N LEU A 9 1.41 -31.89 -8.69
CA LEU A 9 1.37 -31.36 -10.05
C LEU A 9 0.98 -29.88 -10.08
N ARG A 10 0.04 -29.46 -9.22
CA ARG A 10 -0.35 -28.05 -9.09
C ARG A 10 0.81 -27.17 -8.63
N VAL A 11 1.52 -27.60 -7.58
CA VAL A 11 2.70 -26.86 -7.08
C VAL A 11 3.79 -26.81 -8.16
N LEU A 12 4.01 -27.89 -8.90
CA LEU A 12 4.95 -27.90 -10.02
C LEU A 12 4.56 -26.89 -11.10
N ALA A 13 3.29 -26.85 -11.50
CA ALA A 13 2.79 -25.88 -12.48
C ALA A 13 2.97 -24.43 -11.99
N ILE A 14 2.65 -24.14 -10.72
CA ILE A 14 2.85 -22.82 -10.12
C ILE A 14 4.34 -22.44 -10.11
N ASN A 15 5.23 -23.38 -9.82
CA ASN A 15 6.68 -23.12 -9.87
C ASN A 15 7.18 -22.84 -11.29
N ILE A 16 6.62 -23.50 -12.32
CA ILE A 16 6.93 -23.19 -13.71
C ILE A 16 6.44 -21.79 -14.08
N LEU A 17 5.20 -21.45 -13.69
CA LEU A 17 4.65 -20.11 -13.90
C LEU A 17 5.48 -19.03 -13.18
N GLY A 18 5.95 -19.30 -11.96
CA GLY A 18 6.85 -18.42 -11.22
C GLY A 18 8.16 -18.15 -11.99
N LYS A 19 8.76 -19.18 -12.60
CA LYS A 19 9.94 -19.01 -13.46
C LYS A 19 9.67 -18.17 -14.70
N PHE A 20 8.45 -18.24 -15.25
CA PHE A 20 8.05 -17.45 -16.42
C PHE A 20 7.95 -15.95 -16.11
N LEU A 21 7.81 -15.53 -14.85
CA LEU A 21 7.82 -14.12 -14.47
C LEU A 21 9.17 -13.43 -14.73
N SER A 22 10.27 -14.19 -14.76
CA SER A 22 11.61 -13.66 -15.06
C SER A 22 12.01 -13.87 -16.53
N ASN A 23 11.06 -14.22 -17.41
CA ASN A 23 11.34 -14.41 -18.83
C ASN A 23 11.61 -13.05 -19.51
N ARG A 24 12.44 -13.04 -20.54
CA ARG A 24 12.75 -11.83 -21.34
C ARG A 24 11.56 -11.37 -22.18
N ASP A 25 10.66 -12.28 -22.55
CA ASP A 25 9.48 -11.95 -23.35
C ASP A 25 8.34 -11.42 -22.46
N ASN A 26 7.93 -10.18 -22.69
CA ASN A 26 6.83 -9.52 -21.99
C ASN A 26 5.52 -10.31 -22.09
N ASN A 27 5.24 -10.96 -23.22
CA ASN A 27 4.03 -11.73 -23.42
C ASN A 27 4.01 -12.97 -22.50
N ILE A 28 5.17 -13.63 -22.34
CA ILE A 28 5.29 -14.79 -21.45
C ILE A 28 5.06 -14.35 -20.00
N ARG A 29 5.66 -13.24 -19.58
CA ARG A 29 5.45 -12.68 -18.24
C ARG A 29 3.99 -12.31 -18.01
N TYR A 30 3.36 -11.66 -18.99
CA TYR A 30 1.95 -11.28 -18.91
C TYR A 30 1.02 -12.49 -18.79
N VAL A 31 1.25 -13.54 -19.59
CA VAL A 31 0.48 -14.80 -19.49
C VAL A 31 0.72 -15.46 -18.13
N ALA A 32 1.96 -15.49 -17.64
CA ALA A 32 2.30 -16.06 -16.35
C ALA A 32 1.56 -15.35 -15.20
N LEU A 33 1.53 -14.01 -15.19
CA LEU A 33 0.78 -13.24 -14.21
C LEU A 33 -0.72 -13.57 -14.23
N ASN A 34 -1.33 -13.62 -15.42
CA ASN A 34 -2.75 -13.98 -15.56
C ASN A 34 -3.04 -15.40 -15.07
N MET A 35 -2.15 -16.35 -15.34
CA MET A 35 -2.31 -17.74 -14.89
C MET A 35 -2.10 -17.86 -13.38
N LEU A 36 -1.16 -17.11 -12.79
CA LEU A 36 -0.95 -17.08 -11.34
C LEU A 36 -2.15 -16.46 -10.60
N MET A 37 -2.82 -15.45 -11.17
CA MET A 37 -4.08 -14.93 -10.62
C MET A 37 -5.21 -15.98 -10.59
N ARG A 38 -5.26 -16.87 -11.59
CA ARG A 38 -6.20 -18.00 -11.55
C ARG A 38 -5.75 -19.04 -10.53
N ALA A 39 -4.46 -19.30 -10.44
CA ALA A 39 -3.89 -20.26 -9.50
C ALA A 39 -4.08 -19.85 -8.03
N THR A 40 -4.19 -18.55 -7.73
CA THR A 40 -4.42 -18.09 -6.35
C THR A 40 -5.73 -18.59 -5.73
N THR A 41 -6.75 -18.91 -6.54
CA THR A 41 -8.00 -19.49 -6.01
C THR A 41 -7.86 -20.97 -5.67
N LEU A 42 -6.83 -21.64 -6.20
CA LEU A 42 -6.58 -23.07 -6.03
C LEU A 42 -5.51 -23.36 -4.98
N ASP A 43 -4.45 -22.55 -4.95
CA ASP A 43 -3.33 -22.67 -4.00
C ASP A 43 -2.60 -21.33 -3.85
N ALA A 44 -3.17 -20.45 -3.02
CA ALA A 44 -2.56 -19.16 -2.71
C ALA A 44 -1.18 -19.32 -2.04
N GLN A 45 -0.97 -20.37 -1.23
CA GLN A 45 0.26 -20.55 -0.48
C GLN A 45 1.45 -20.87 -1.40
N ALA A 46 1.24 -21.65 -2.46
CA ALA A 46 2.27 -21.89 -3.46
C ALA A 46 2.60 -20.62 -4.25
N VAL A 47 1.59 -19.81 -4.62
CA VAL A 47 1.82 -18.54 -5.34
C VAL A 47 2.57 -17.52 -4.48
N GLN A 48 2.29 -17.46 -3.18
CA GLN A 48 2.99 -16.58 -2.23
C GLN A 48 4.51 -16.76 -2.24
N ARG A 49 5.02 -17.96 -2.55
CA ARG A 49 6.47 -18.23 -2.62
C ARG A 49 7.16 -17.41 -3.71
N HIS A 50 6.41 -16.96 -4.72
CA HIS A 50 6.90 -16.15 -5.84
C HIS A 50 6.60 -14.65 -5.66
N ARG A 51 6.14 -14.22 -4.46
CA ARG A 51 5.76 -12.83 -4.19
C ARG A 51 6.86 -11.83 -4.49
N ALA A 52 8.12 -12.14 -4.17
CA ALA A 52 9.25 -11.24 -4.43
C ALA A 52 9.35 -10.92 -5.93
N THR A 53 9.31 -11.94 -6.79
CA THR A 53 9.32 -11.77 -8.24
C THR A 53 8.08 -11.04 -8.75
N ILE A 54 6.90 -11.28 -8.16
CA ILE A 54 5.67 -10.56 -8.51
C ILE A 54 5.79 -9.07 -8.16
N LEU A 55 6.42 -8.76 -7.02
CA LEU A 55 6.66 -7.38 -6.60
C LEU A 55 7.65 -6.67 -7.53
N ASP A 56 8.68 -7.37 -8.01
CA ASP A 56 9.56 -6.84 -9.06
C ASP A 56 8.79 -6.53 -10.35
N CYS A 57 7.80 -7.35 -10.72
CA CYS A 57 6.94 -7.07 -11.87
C CYS A 57 6.05 -5.81 -11.70
N VAL A 58 5.77 -5.36 -10.48
CA VAL A 58 5.08 -4.07 -10.24
C VAL A 58 5.96 -2.88 -10.63
N LYS A 59 7.29 -3.08 -10.65
CA LYS A 59 8.30 -2.10 -11.04
C LYS A 59 8.75 -2.25 -12.50
N ASP A 60 8.03 -3.04 -13.30
CA ASP A 60 8.40 -3.32 -14.68
C ASP A 60 8.29 -2.09 -15.61
N SER A 61 9.11 -2.02 -16.66
CA SER A 61 8.98 -0.98 -17.69
C SER A 61 7.67 -1.05 -18.47
N ASP A 62 7.06 -2.23 -18.60
CA ASP A 62 5.81 -2.44 -19.33
C ASP A 62 4.59 -2.15 -18.44
N ALA A 63 3.79 -1.15 -18.83
CA ALA A 63 2.60 -0.74 -18.08
C ALA A 63 1.57 -1.87 -17.90
N SER A 64 1.45 -2.79 -18.86
CA SER A 64 0.50 -3.90 -18.80
C SER A 64 0.95 -4.95 -17.78
N ILE A 65 2.25 -5.20 -17.70
CA ILE A 65 2.85 -6.08 -16.69
C ILE A 65 2.67 -5.46 -15.29
N ARG A 66 2.99 -4.18 -15.12
CA ARG A 66 2.83 -3.47 -13.83
C ARG A 66 1.41 -3.56 -13.29
N LYS A 67 0.41 -3.23 -14.12
CA LYS A 67 -1.00 -3.28 -13.74
C LYS A 67 -1.43 -4.69 -13.33
N ARG A 68 -1.07 -5.69 -14.12
CA ARG A 68 -1.43 -7.08 -13.83
C ARG A 68 -0.72 -7.63 -12.59
N ALA A 69 0.54 -7.25 -12.39
CA ALA A 69 1.31 -7.62 -11.20
C ALA A 69 0.71 -6.99 -9.94
N LEU A 70 0.30 -5.72 -9.99
CA LEU A 70 -0.35 -5.04 -8.87
C LEU A 70 -1.68 -5.69 -8.49
N GLU A 71 -2.49 -6.10 -9.48
CA GLU A 71 -3.72 -6.86 -9.23
C GLU A 71 -3.45 -8.21 -8.56
N LEU A 72 -2.49 -8.97 -9.06
CA LEU A 72 -2.09 -10.24 -8.46
C LEU A 72 -1.57 -10.03 -7.03
N LEU A 73 -0.74 -9.02 -6.82
CA LEU A 73 -0.20 -8.68 -5.52
C LEU A 73 -1.31 -8.34 -4.52
N TYR A 74 -2.32 -7.58 -4.95
CA TYR A 74 -3.51 -7.27 -4.14
C TYR A 74 -4.25 -8.54 -3.68
N LEU A 75 -4.36 -9.56 -4.53
CA LEU A 75 -4.97 -10.85 -4.18
C LEU A 75 -4.12 -11.66 -3.20
N LEU A 76 -2.81 -11.44 -3.17
CA LEU A 76 -1.87 -12.11 -2.29
C LEU A 76 -1.71 -11.40 -0.94
N VAL A 77 -2.37 -10.29 -0.68
CA VAL A 77 -2.20 -9.61 0.61
C VAL A 77 -2.94 -10.34 1.73
N ASN A 78 -2.27 -10.51 2.87
CA ASN A 78 -2.83 -11.05 4.11
C ASN A 78 -2.21 -10.34 5.33
N GLU A 79 -2.74 -10.64 6.51
CA GLU A 79 -2.33 -10.00 7.78
C GLU A 79 -0.83 -10.15 8.10
N ASN A 80 -0.22 -11.26 7.69
CA ASN A 80 1.19 -11.54 7.96
C ASN A 80 2.13 -10.73 7.05
N ASN A 81 1.62 -10.25 5.91
CA ASN A 81 2.46 -9.78 4.81
C ASN A 81 2.17 -8.34 4.39
N VAL A 82 1.05 -7.76 4.86
CA VAL A 82 0.59 -6.42 4.48
C VAL A 82 1.55 -5.32 4.93
N LYS A 83 2.05 -5.35 6.17
CA LYS A 83 2.95 -4.32 6.70
C LYS A 83 4.22 -4.13 5.84
N PRO A 84 5.01 -5.17 5.53
CA PRO A 84 6.16 -5.01 4.65
C PRO A 84 5.75 -4.68 3.20
N LEU A 85 4.61 -5.18 2.72
CA LEU A 85 4.13 -4.88 1.36
C LEU A 85 3.88 -3.38 1.17
N ILE A 86 3.10 -2.79 2.08
CA ILE A 86 2.69 -1.40 2.00
C ILE A 86 3.91 -0.50 2.06
N LYS A 87 4.89 -0.83 2.92
CA LYS A 87 6.17 -0.12 2.96
C LYS A 87 6.85 -0.09 1.58
N GLU A 88 7.03 -1.24 0.95
CA GLU A 88 7.69 -1.32 -0.37
C GLU A 88 6.88 -0.64 -1.49
N LEU A 89 5.55 -0.68 -1.42
CA LEU A 89 4.68 -0.01 -2.39
C LEU A 89 4.69 1.51 -2.23
N ILE A 90 4.75 2.03 -0.99
CA ILE A 90 4.91 3.46 -0.71
C ILE A 90 6.28 3.94 -1.16
N GLU A 91 7.35 3.19 -0.88
CA GLU A 91 8.71 3.53 -1.37
C GLU A 91 8.76 3.59 -2.91
N TYR A 92 8.03 2.70 -3.60
CA TYR A 92 7.95 2.75 -5.06
C TYR A 92 7.07 3.91 -5.58
N LEU A 93 6.15 4.43 -4.76
CA LEU A 93 5.25 5.51 -5.14
C LEU A 93 5.99 6.79 -5.50
N GLU A 94 7.10 7.08 -4.81
CA GLU A 94 7.98 8.23 -5.03
C GLU A 94 8.48 8.26 -6.48
N VAL A 95 9.02 7.13 -6.96
CA VAL A 95 9.68 6.99 -8.27
C VAL A 95 8.76 6.53 -9.41
N SER A 96 7.50 6.20 -9.13
CA SER A 96 6.59 5.67 -10.15
C SER A 96 6.06 6.74 -11.11
N ASP A 97 5.63 6.33 -12.31
CA ASP A 97 5.08 7.26 -13.32
C ASP A 97 3.72 7.81 -12.89
N GLN A 98 3.39 9.05 -13.28
CA GLN A 98 2.12 9.70 -12.93
C GLN A 98 0.88 8.89 -13.35
N GLU A 99 0.92 8.24 -14.51
CA GLU A 99 -0.18 7.39 -14.99
C GLU A 99 -0.42 6.17 -14.09
N PHE A 100 0.62 5.64 -13.45
CA PHE A 100 0.54 4.49 -12.55
C PHE A 100 0.33 4.89 -11.09
N LYS A 101 0.81 6.08 -10.68
CA LYS A 101 0.65 6.62 -9.31
C LYS A 101 -0.79 6.59 -8.84
N GLY A 102 -1.74 6.94 -9.71
CA GLY A 102 -3.18 6.90 -9.38
C GLY A 102 -3.68 5.50 -9.01
N ASP A 103 -3.41 4.51 -9.86
CA ASP A 103 -3.81 3.11 -9.64
C ASP A 103 -3.11 2.53 -8.40
N LEU A 104 -1.82 2.80 -8.24
CA LEU A 104 -1.01 2.35 -7.11
C LEU A 104 -1.51 2.95 -5.78
N THR A 105 -1.74 4.27 -5.74
CA THR A 105 -2.26 4.98 -4.56
C THR A 105 -3.62 4.41 -4.14
N ALA A 106 -4.54 4.23 -5.09
CA ALA A 106 -5.86 3.67 -4.82
C ALA A 106 -5.77 2.26 -4.20
N LYS A 107 -4.86 1.41 -4.70
CA LYS A 107 -4.65 0.07 -4.14
C LYS A 107 -4.00 0.11 -2.76
N ILE A 108 -3.02 0.98 -2.54
CA ILE A 108 -2.39 1.15 -1.22
C ILE A 108 -3.44 1.59 -0.20
N CYS A 109 -4.23 2.64 -0.48
CA CYS A 109 -5.27 3.12 0.43
C CYS A 109 -6.30 2.03 0.75
N SER A 110 -6.76 1.28 -0.25
CA SER A 110 -7.71 0.18 -0.06
C SER A 110 -7.14 -0.95 0.82
N LEU A 111 -5.87 -1.29 0.67
CA LEU A 111 -5.20 -2.29 1.51
C LEU A 111 -5.00 -1.79 2.93
N VAL A 112 -4.60 -0.53 3.11
CA VAL A 112 -4.42 0.10 4.43
C VAL A 112 -5.75 0.11 5.19
N GLU A 113 -6.84 0.52 4.55
CA GLU A 113 -8.18 0.52 5.13
C GLU A 113 -8.65 -0.90 5.50
N LYS A 114 -8.40 -1.88 4.63
CA LYS A 114 -8.85 -3.26 4.86
C LYS A 114 -8.10 -3.98 6.00
N PHE A 115 -6.80 -3.69 6.16
CA PHE A 115 -5.93 -4.43 7.07
C PHE A 115 -5.49 -3.61 8.29
N SER A 116 -6.01 -2.40 8.49
CA SER A 116 -5.71 -1.60 9.66
C SER A 116 -6.33 -2.20 10.93
N SER A 117 -5.52 -2.93 11.70
CA SER A 117 -5.88 -3.39 13.04
C SER A 117 -5.76 -2.28 14.08
N GLU A 118 -4.82 -1.34 13.88
CA GLU A 118 -4.48 -0.27 14.80
C GLU A 118 -4.67 1.10 14.13
N LYS A 119 -5.35 2.03 14.81
CA LYS A 119 -5.61 3.38 14.28
C LYS A 119 -4.32 4.17 14.01
N ILE A 120 -3.30 4.01 14.87
CA ILE A 120 -2.01 4.68 14.70
C ILE A 120 -1.33 4.22 13.40
N TRP A 121 -1.31 2.91 13.14
CA TRP A 121 -0.72 2.38 11.92
C TRP A 121 -1.44 2.87 10.66
N TYR A 122 -2.77 2.94 10.70
CA TYR A 122 -3.56 3.53 9.61
C TYR A 122 -3.15 4.98 9.34
N ILE A 123 -3.12 5.81 10.38
CA ILE A 123 -2.73 7.23 10.28
C ILE A 123 -1.32 7.34 9.69
N ASP A 124 -0.35 6.58 10.20
CA ASP A 124 1.03 6.60 9.71
C ASP A 124 1.15 6.27 8.22
N GLN A 125 0.44 5.24 7.75
CA GLN A 125 0.48 4.86 6.34
C GLN A 125 -0.20 5.94 5.48
N MET A 126 -1.33 6.48 5.93
CA MET A 126 -2.03 7.53 5.20
C MET A 126 -1.22 8.82 5.11
N LEU A 127 -0.51 9.21 6.18
CA LEU A 127 0.39 10.37 6.16
C LEU A 127 1.51 10.20 5.15
N LYS A 128 2.13 9.01 5.07
CA LYS A 128 3.15 8.72 4.06
C LYS A 128 2.57 8.80 2.65
N VAL A 129 1.40 8.20 2.41
CA VAL A 129 0.74 8.28 1.11
C VAL A 129 0.40 9.72 0.72
N LEU A 130 -0.10 10.53 1.66
CA LEU A 130 -0.39 11.95 1.41
C LEU A 130 0.88 12.77 1.12
N SER A 131 2.00 12.42 1.74
CA SER A 131 3.30 13.09 1.53
C SER A 131 3.89 12.80 0.15
N GLU A 132 3.71 11.58 -0.35
CA GLU A 132 4.27 11.14 -1.64
C GLU A 132 3.34 11.35 -2.84
N ALA A 133 2.02 11.18 -2.63
CA ALA A 133 1.04 11.16 -3.71
C ALA A 133 -0.33 11.76 -3.31
N GLY A 134 -0.34 12.74 -2.40
CA GLY A 134 -1.57 13.42 -1.96
C GLY A 134 -2.47 13.89 -3.11
N ASN A 135 -1.90 14.39 -4.21
CA ASN A 135 -2.66 14.85 -5.39
C ASN A 135 -3.41 13.72 -6.14
N PHE A 136 -3.05 12.45 -5.91
CA PHE A 136 -3.72 11.28 -6.48
C PHE A 136 -4.71 10.61 -5.52
N VAL A 137 -4.77 11.06 -4.27
CA VAL A 137 -5.71 10.55 -3.26
C VAL A 137 -7.11 11.10 -3.55
N LYS A 138 -8.09 10.20 -3.68
CA LYS A 138 -9.48 10.57 -3.93
C LYS A 138 -10.11 11.25 -2.71
N ASP A 139 -11.11 12.08 -2.96
CA ASP A 139 -11.79 12.84 -1.91
C ASP A 139 -12.36 11.96 -0.80
N GLU A 140 -13.04 10.88 -1.16
CA GLU A 140 -13.61 9.92 -0.22
C GLU A 140 -12.59 9.40 0.80
N VAL A 141 -11.33 9.22 0.37
CA VAL A 141 -10.27 8.61 1.17
C VAL A 141 -9.75 9.59 2.24
N TRP A 142 -9.47 10.84 1.89
CA TRP A 142 -8.98 11.81 2.88
C TRP A 142 -10.09 12.31 3.81
N HIS A 143 -11.35 12.33 3.35
CA HIS A 143 -12.50 12.55 4.25
C HIS A 143 -12.62 11.42 5.29
N ALA A 144 -12.45 10.15 4.87
CA ALA A 144 -12.45 9.02 5.80
C ALA A 144 -11.29 9.11 6.81
N LEU A 145 -10.11 9.56 6.37
CA LEU A 145 -8.98 9.82 7.27
C LEU A 145 -9.33 10.84 8.35
N ILE A 146 -9.97 11.97 7.99
CA ILE A 146 -10.42 12.98 8.97
C ILE A 146 -11.35 12.34 10.01
N ILE A 147 -12.30 11.51 9.59
CA ILE A 147 -13.22 10.82 10.51
C ILE A 147 -12.44 9.89 11.45
N VAL A 148 -11.44 9.16 10.96
CA VAL A 148 -10.61 8.29 11.81
C VAL A 148 -9.83 9.10 12.84
N ILE A 149 -9.23 10.22 12.42
CA ILE A 149 -8.49 11.14 13.30
C ILE A 149 -9.43 11.69 14.38
N SER A 150 -10.60 12.23 14.00
CA SER A 150 -11.59 12.76 14.95
C SER A 150 -12.00 11.73 16.01
N ASN A 151 -12.11 10.46 15.63
CA ASN A 151 -12.47 9.36 16.54
C ASN A 151 -11.28 8.77 17.31
N ALA A 152 -10.08 9.35 17.21
CA ALA A 152 -8.87 8.89 17.86
C ALA A 152 -8.32 9.97 18.81
N SER A 153 -9.07 10.29 19.86
CA SER A 153 -8.71 11.31 20.87
C SER A 153 -7.29 11.20 21.37
N ASP A 154 -6.84 9.97 21.59
CA ASP A 154 -5.53 9.70 22.19
C ASP A 154 -4.37 9.90 21.20
N LEU A 155 -4.68 10.06 19.91
CA LEU A 155 -3.72 10.24 18.81
C LEU A 155 -3.76 11.64 18.20
N HIS A 156 -4.63 12.54 18.67
CA HIS A 156 -4.75 13.90 18.11
C HIS A 156 -3.42 14.64 18.16
N GLY A 157 -2.76 14.68 19.32
CA GLY A 157 -1.44 15.30 19.48
C GLY A 157 -0.40 14.73 18.52
N TYR A 158 -0.26 13.40 18.49
CA TYR A 158 0.66 12.70 17.59
C TYR A 158 0.41 13.09 16.13
N THR A 159 -0.85 12.98 15.70
CA THR A 159 -1.26 13.18 14.31
C THR A 159 -0.97 14.59 13.83
N VAL A 160 -1.25 15.60 14.66
CA VAL A 160 -1.06 17.01 14.30
C VAL A 160 0.43 17.33 14.17
N ARG A 161 1.27 16.81 15.07
CA ARG A 161 2.73 16.99 14.99
C ARG A 161 3.33 16.28 13.79
N ALA A 162 2.87 15.06 13.49
CA ALA A 162 3.28 14.33 12.30
C ALA A 162 2.84 15.03 11.00
N LEU A 163 1.60 15.52 10.94
CA LEU A 163 1.09 16.33 9.81
C LEU A 163 1.87 17.63 9.64
N TYR A 164 2.21 18.31 10.73
CA TYR A 164 3.00 19.53 10.67
C TYR A 164 4.37 19.28 10.06
N ARG A 165 5.07 18.21 10.46
CA ARG A 165 6.36 17.81 9.85
C ARG A 165 6.21 17.47 8.37
N ALA A 166 5.22 16.66 8.01
CA ALA A 166 4.96 16.30 6.62
C ALA A 166 4.61 17.52 5.77
N PHE A 167 3.85 18.46 6.32
CA PHE A 167 3.50 19.71 5.66
C PHE A 167 4.75 20.56 5.35
N LEU A 168 5.74 20.61 6.25
CA LEU A 168 6.98 21.36 6.02
C LEU A 168 7.84 20.76 4.90
N THR A 169 7.74 19.45 4.63
CA THR A 169 8.52 18.78 3.58
C THR A 169 7.79 18.70 2.25
N SER A 170 6.47 18.53 2.26
CA SER A 170 5.67 18.14 1.09
C SER A 170 4.54 19.14 0.79
N THR A 171 4.86 20.44 0.73
CA THR A 171 3.87 21.51 0.48
C THR A 171 3.19 21.44 -0.90
N GLU A 172 3.76 20.69 -1.84
CA GLU A 172 3.22 20.52 -3.21
C GLU A 172 1.99 19.60 -3.27
N GLN A 173 1.74 18.84 -2.19
CA GLN A 173 0.63 17.90 -2.11
C GLN A 173 -0.61 18.59 -1.53
N GLU A 174 -1.55 19.00 -2.39
CA GLU A 174 -2.71 19.80 -1.99
C GLU A 174 -3.57 19.10 -0.93
N THR A 175 -3.81 17.79 -1.10
CA THR A 175 -4.59 17.00 -0.14
C THR A 175 -3.91 16.93 1.23
N LEU A 176 -2.58 16.83 1.28
CA LEU A 176 -1.84 16.89 2.55
C LEU A 176 -2.05 18.23 3.23
N VAL A 177 -1.92 19.33 2.48
CA VAL A 177 -2.13 20.69 3.02
C VAL A 177 -3.55 20.85 3.57
N ARG A 178 -4.57 20.38 2.84
CA ARG A 178 -5.97 20.44 3.29
C ARG A 178 -6.19 19.70 4.62
N VAL A 179 -5.68 18.47 4.72
CA VAL A 179 -5.78 17.66 5.95
C VAL A 179 -4.99 18.31 7.09
N ALA A 180 -3.77 18.78 6.83
CA ALA A 180 -2.92 19.43 7.82
C ALA A 180 -3.56 20.72 8.37
N VAL A 181 -4.10 21.59 7.51
CA VAL A 181 -4.77 22.83 7.92
C VAL A 181 -5.99 22.54 8.79
N TRP A 182 -6.79 21.53 8.43
CA TRP A 182 -7.93 21.11 9.25
C TRP A 182 -7.47 20.60 10.62
N CYS A 183 -6.51 19.68 10.68
CA CYS A 183 -6.02 19.14 11.95
C CYS A 183 -5.35 20.20 12.84
N ILE A 184 -4.58 21.13 12.27
CA ILE A 184 -3.95 22.23 13.03
C ILE A 184 -5.02 23.21 13.52
N GLY A 185 -6.08 23.44 12.75
CA GLY A 185 -7.20 24.28 13.15
C GLY A 185 -7.96 23.74 14.37
N GLU A 186 -8.20 22.42 14.40
CA GLU A 186 -8.96 21.78 15.48
C GLU A 186 -8.10 21.48 16.72
N TYR A 187 -6.83 21.08 16.54
CA TYR A 187 -5.98 20.51 17.59
C TYR A 187 -4.64 21.26 17.75
N GLY A 188 -4.56 22.52 17.33
CA GLY A 188 -3.34 23.33 17.37
C GLY A 188 -2.82 23.59 18.79
N ASP A 189 -3.67 23.50 19.81
CA ASP A 189 -3.28 23.58 21.21
C ASP A 189 -2.38 22.41 21.63
N MET A 190 -2.64 21.20 21.13
CA MET A 190 -1.84 20.00 21.38
C MET A 190 -0.48 20.04 20.65
N LEU A 191 -0.41 20.76 19.53
CA LEU A 191 0.83 21.03 18.80
C LEU A 191 1.77 21.92 19.61
N VAL A 192 1.25 23.01 20.19
CA VAL A 192 2.06 24.01 20.91
C VAL A 192 2.46 23.52 22.31
N ASN A 193 1.57 22.82 23.01
CA ASN A 193 1.76 22.43 24.40
C ASN A 193 2.38 21.03 24.57
N ASN A 194 2.73 20.33 23.48
CA ASN A 194 3.21 18.94 23.47
C ASN A 194 2.33 17.96 24.28
N VAL A 195 1.01 18.23 24.32
CA VAL A 195 0.06 17.38 25.03
C VAL A 195 -0.12 16.07 24.24
N GLY A 196 -0.08 14.94 24.93
CA GLY A 196 -0.20 13.61 24.31
C GLY A 196 1.01 13.25 23.42
N MET A 197 2.23 13.64 23.81
CA MET A 197 3.45 13.17 23.16
C MET A 197 3.66 11.69 23.43
N LEU A 198 3.73 10.90 22.35
CA LEU A 198 4.03 9.47 22.41
C LEU A 198 5.56 9.27 22.45
N ASP A 199 6.01 8.21 23.13
CA ASP A 199 7.45 7.88 23.25
C ASP A 199 8.14 7.58 21.91
N ILE A 200 7.36 7.35 20.85
CA ILE A 200 7.83 7.09 19.48
C ILE A 200 8.15 8.38 18.70
N GLU A 201 7.90 9.55 19.27
CA GLU A 201 8.05 10.84 18.59
C GLU A 201 9.43 11.45 18.84
N ASP A 202 10.11 11.86 17.76
CA ASP A 202 11.22 12.82 17.89
C ASP A 202 10.69 14.15 18.45
N PRO A 203 11.49 14.96 19.17
CA PRO A 203 11.11 16.33 19.51
C PRO A 203 10.86 17.17 18.25
N ILE A 204 9.91 18.12 18.30
CA ILE A 204 9.75 19.14 17.24
C ILE A 204 10.95 20.09 17.24
#